data_AF-A0AB39V1U2-F1
#
_entry.id   AF-A0AB39V1U2-F1
#
_cell.length_a   1.000
_cell.length_b   1.000
_cell.length_c   1.000
_cell.angle_alpha   90.00
_cell.angle_beta   90.00
_cell.angle_gamma   90.00
#
_symmetry.space_group_name_H-M   'P 1'
#
loop_
_entity.id
_entity.type
_entity.pdbx_description
1 polymer ?
#
loop_
_entity_poly.entity_id
_entity_poly.type
_entity_poly.pdbx_seq_one_letter_code
_entity_poly.pdbx_strand_id
1 'polypeptide(L)'
;MRKLKYILFFVILIFGLNSCLTTMVGWGICEEIGCDSFRYKKTKINDYQGILVYFKNKQNKGTENIYLEDLKKRKKIKIKLKSGSYITVPQNFVLKDYDNNTEYLLDTQKNIGLNIRFLDKNNDNRKEFETYIKMFDGTNNEYKTIYQQSNIRKAVDKELGIAYIIKKLSETEYAVVDFYKEPFPINEIHKYMMENL
;
A
#
# COMPACT_ATOMS: atom_id res chain seq x y z
N MET A 1 -41.32 -16.76 44.23
CA MET A 1 -39.94 -16.60 43.72
C MET A 1 -39.90 -16.47 42.19
N ARG A 2 -40.51 -15.42 41.61
CA ARG A 2 -40.62 -15.25 40.14
C ARG A 2 -39.90 -14.00 39.59
N LYS A 3 -39.30 -13.17 40.47
CA LYS A 3 -38.60 -11.94 40.11
C LYS A 3 -37.07 -12.10 39.99
N LEU A 4 -36.49 -13.19 40.50
CA LEU A 4 -35.05 -13.46 40.43
C LEU A 4 -34.61 -14.02 39.06
N LYS A 5 -35.52 -14.65 38.31
CA LYS A 5 -35.19 -15.29 37.01
C LYS A 5 -34.93 -14.28 35.88
N TYR A 6 -35.47 -13.07 35.97
CA TYR A 6 -35.30 -12.04 34.93
C TYR A 6 -34.00 -11.24 35.10
N ILE A 7 -33.45 -11.13 36.31
CA ILE A 7 -32.18 -10.45 36.56
C ILE A 7 -31.01 -11.28 35.99
N LEU A 8 -31.06 -12.61 36.15
CA LEU A 8 -30.02 -13.49 35.62
C LEU A 8 -29.95 -13.47 34.08
N PHE A 9 -31.11 -13.37 33.41
CA PHE A 9 -31.19 -13.26 31.96
C PHE A 9 -30.66 -11.91 31.44
N PHE A 10 -30.86 -10.83 32.20
CA PHE A 10 -30.33 -9.50 31.86
C PHE A 10 -28.81 -9.42 32.01
N VAL A 11 -28.24 -10.09 33.03
CA VAL A 11 -26.78 -10.18 33.21
C VAL A 11 -26.15 -10.98 32.08
N ILE A 12 -26.76 -12.11 31.66
CA ILE A 12 -26.23 -12.91 30.53
C ILE A 12 -26.34 -12.16 29.20
N LEU A 13 -27.37 -11.32 29.00
CA LEU A 13 -27.46 -10.45 27.81
C LEU A 13 -26.38 -9.36 27.79
N ILE A 14 -26.07 -8.72 28.92
CA ILE A 14 -25.01 -7.70 29.00
C ILE A 14 -23.62 -8.33 28.79
N PHE A 15 -23.37 -9.54 29.31
CA PHE A 15 -22.10 -10.25 29.09
C PHE A 15 -22.02 -10.95 27.73
N GLY A 16 -23.16 -11.34 27.13
CA GLY A 16 -23.26 -11.97 25.81
C GLY A 16 -23.25 -10.97 24.64
N LEU A 17 -23.63 -9.71 24.87
CA LEU A 17 -23.38 -8.61 23.92
C LEU A 17 -21.95 -8.06 24.03
N ASN A 18 -21.29 -8.23 25.18
CA ASN A 18 -19.87 -7.87 25.36
C ASN A 18 -18.88 -8.97 24.96
N SER A 19 -19.32 -10.21 24.72
CA SER A 19 -18.45 -11.28 24.19
C SER A 19 -18.24 -11.21 22.67
N CYS A 20 -18.83 -10.23 21.98
CA CYS A 20 -18.45 -9.84 20.62
C CYS A 20 -17.50 -8.62 20.60
N LEU A 21 -17.21 -8.01 21.76
CA LEU A 21 -16.27 -6.88 21.89
C LEU A 21 -14.87 -7.28 22.40
N THR A 22 -14.66 -8.55 22.75
CA THR A 22 -13.37 -9.01 23.33
C THR A 22 -12.37 -9.58 22.33
N THR A 23 -12.62 -9.44 21.01
CA THR A 23 -11.55 -9.55 19.98
C THR A 23 -10.81 -8.23 19.76
N MET A 24 -11.09 -7.19 20.55
CA MET A 24 -10.39 -5.91 20.54
C MET A 24 -9.15 -5.86 21.46
N VAL A 25 -8.65 -7.02 21.92
CA VAL A 25 -7.36 -7.12 22.64
C VAL A 25 -6.20 -7.25 21.64
N GLY A 26 -6.06 -6.21 20.84
CA GLY A 26 -4.93 -5.95 19.96
C GLY A 26 -4.76 -4.45 19.66
N TRP A 27 -5.71 -3.62 20.11
CA TRP A 27 -5.82 -2.19 19.78
C TRP A 27 -5.15 -1.24 20.77
N GLY A 28 -4.61 -1.74 21.89
CA GLY A 28 -4.03 -0.88 22.94
C GLY A 28 -2.53 -0.57 22.82
N ILE A 29 -1.79 -1.20 21.90
CA ILE A 29 -0.32 -1.08 21.88
C ILE A 29 0.20 -0.23 20.70
N CYS A 30 -0.65 0.15 19.75
CA CYS A 30 -0.26 1.04 18.65
C CYS A 30 -0.60 2.52 18.88
N GLU A 31 -1.39 2.87 19.91
CA GLU A 31 -1.75 4.28 20.20
C GLU A 31 -0.71 4.99 21.10
N GLU A 32 -0.04 4.29 22.02
CA GLU A 32 0.98 4.90 22.90
C GLU A 32 2.43 4.65 22.46
N ILE A 33 2.67 3.55 21.73
CA ILE A 33 3.93 3.33 21.04
C ILE A 33 3.56 3.37 19.57
N GLY A 34 3.67 4.57 18.98
CA GLY A 34 3.30 4.79 17.60
C GLY A 34 3.82 3.66 16.73
N CYS A 35 2.90 2.88 16.16
CA CYS A 35 3.15 2.05 14.99
C CYS A 35 3.43 2.92 13.74
N ASP A 36 3.98 4.13 13.95
CA ASP A 36 4.81 4.89 13.03
C ASP A 36 6.23 4.29 13.06
N SER A 37 6.38 3.03 12.62
CA SER A 37 7.69 2.55 12.13
C SER A 37 8.15 3.36 10.89
N PHE A 38 7.27 4.20 10.36
CA PHE A 38 7.52 5.17 9.33
C PHE A 38 8.18 6.43 9.90
N ARG A 39 9.38 6.75 9.43
CA ARG A 39 10.09 8.00 9.73
C ARG A 39 9.45 9.24 9.09
N TYR A 40 8.12 9.39 9.16
CA TYR A 40 7.36 10.51 8.54
C TYR A 40 7.92 11.88 8.90
N LYS A 41 8.48 12.05 10.10
CA LYS A 41 9.07 13.33 10.53
C LYS A 41 10.24 13.81 9.66
N LYS A 42 10.88 12.94 8.88
CA LYS A 42 12.00 13.29 7.98
C LYS A 42 11.68 13.14 6.49
N THR A 43 10.61 12.44 6.13
CA THR A 43 10.21 12.21 4.74
C THR A 43 9.70 13.49 4.10
N LYS A 44 10.26 13.88 2.96
CA LYS A 44 9.80 15.01 2.14
C LYS A 44 8.70 14.57 1.17
N ILE A 45 7.91 15.54 0.69
CA ILE A 45 6.81 15.29 -0.25
C ILE A 45 7.29 14.66 -1.57
N ASN A 46 8.55 14.90 -1.96
CA ASN A 46 9.14 14.35 -3.19
C ASN A 46 9.90 13.03 -2.99
N ASP A 47 9.96 12.50 -1.76
CA ASP A 47 10.58 11.20 -1.47
C ASP A 47 9.62 10.05 -1.84
N TYR A 48 10.11 8.80 -1.83
CA TYR A 48 9.34 7.58 -2.16
C TYR A 48 7.95 7.50 -1.50
N GLN A 49 7.82 7.87 -0.23
CA GLN A 49 6.55 7.88 0.51
C GLN A 49 5.86 9.25 0.57
N GLY A 50 6.25 10.14 -0.35
CA GLY A 50 5.86 11.53 -0.37
C GLY A 50 4.36 11.78 -0.50
N ILE A 51 3.62 10.89 -1.17
CA ILE A 51 2.17 10.94 -1.29
C ILE A 51 1.44 10.91 0.05
N LEU A 52 1.99 10.16 1.03
CA LEU A 52 1.44 10.08 2.38
C LEU A 52 1.66 11.40 3.12
N VAL A 53 2.86 11.97 2.97
CA VAL A 53 3.19 13.27 3.56
C VAL A 53 2.30 14.37 2.94
N TYR A 54 2.09 14.31 1.62
CA TYR A 54 1.27 15.26 0.90
C TYR A 54 -0.16 15.29 1.43
N PHE A 55 -0.83 14.14 1.53
CA PHE A 55 -2.23 14.06 1.96
C PHE A 55 -2.44 14.06 3.48
N LYS A 56 -1.40 13.78 4.28
CA LYS A 56 -1.44 14.06 5.73
C LYS A 56 -1.43 15.56 6.04
N ASN A 57 -0.93 16.40 5.14
CA ASN A 57 -1.00 17.86 5.29
C ASN A 57 -2.47 18.33 5.31
N LYS A 58 -2.85 19.11 6.33
CA LYS A 58 -4.21 19.63 6.52
C LYS A 58 -4.77 20.38 5.29
N GLN A 59 -3.92 21.02 4.50
CA GLN A 59 -4.34 21.76 3.30
C GLN A 59 -4.72 20.84 2.13
N ASN A 60 -4.15 19.64 2.07
CA ASN A 60 -4.34 18.70 0.95
C ASN A 60 -5.19 17.49 1.35
N LYS A 61 -5.38 17.24 2.65
CA LYS A 61 -6.23 16.16 3.14
C LYS A 61 -7.64 16.26 2.54
N GLY A 62 -8.15 15.16 1.98
CA GLY A 62 -9.46 15.13 1.32
C GLY A 62 -9.42 15.48 -0.18
N THR A 63 -8.24 15.80 -0.74
CA THR A 63 -8.08 16.10 -2.17
C THR A 63 -7.58 14.91 -3.00
N GLU A 64 -7.53 13.71 -2.41
CA GLU A 64 -7.03 12.49 -3.05
C GLU A 64 -7.79 12.16 -4.34
N ASN A 65 -9.12 12.26 -4.30
CA ASN A 65 -9.97 12.03 -5.47
C ASN A 65 -9.73 13.06 -6.58
N ILE A 66 -9.45 14.33 -6.21
CA ILE A 66 -9.12 15.38 -7.19
C ILE A 66 -7.80 15.03 -7.88
N TYR A 67 -6.81 14.58 -7.12
CA TYR A 67 -5.54 14.13 -7.66
C TYR A 67 -5.70 12.93 -8.59
N LEU A 68 -6.50 11.92 -8.19
CA LEU A 68 -6.79 10.77 -9.04
C LEU A 68 -7.47 11.15 -10.36
N GLU A 69 -8.46 12.04 -10.32
CA GLU A 69 -9.14 12.52 -11.54
C GLU A 69 -8.24 13.38 -12.43
N ASP A 70 -7.30 14.14 -11.85
CA ASP A 70 -6.26 14.83 -12.60
C ASP A 70 -5.36 13.82 -13.33
N LEU A 71 -4.84 12.81 -12.62
CA LEU A 71 -4.00 11.75 -13.21
C LEU A 71 -4.68 11.05 -14.40
N LYS A 72 -5.98 10.75 -14.29
CA LYS A 72 -6.76 10.11 -15.36
C LYS A 72 -6.89 10.95 -16.63
N LYS A 73 -6.81 12.27 -16.51
CA LYS A 73 -6.95 13.22 -17.64
C LYS A 73 -5.62 13.52 -18.33
N ARG A 74 -4.48 13.26 -17.68
CA ARG A 74 -3.17 13.51 -18.27
C ARG A 74 -2.92 12.57 -19.45
N LYS A 75 -2.21 13.08 -20.47
CA LYS A 75 -1.72 12.25 -21.57
C LYS A 75 -0.79 11.17 -21.01
N LYS A 76 -0.76 9.99 -21.63
CA LYS A 76 0.18 8.93 -21.26
C LYS A 76 1.51 9.11 -22.00
N ILE A 77 2.61 8.91 -21.30
CA ILE A 77 3.98 8.96 -21.84
C ILE A 77 4.72 7.66 -21.50
N LYS A 78 5.73 7.33 -22.30
CA LYS A 78 6.65 6.24 -22.00
C LYS A 78 7.90 6.79 -21.32
N ILE A 79 8.32 6.15 -20.24
CA ILE A 79 9.59 6.46 -19.55
C ILE A 79 10.41 5.18 -19.46
N LYS A 80 11.74 5.32 -19.55
CA LYS A 80 12.69 4.21 -19.59
C LYS A 80 13.19 3.90 -18.18
N LEU A 81 13.05 2.66 -17.73
CA LEU A 81 13.60 2.16 -16.47
C LEU A 81 15.13 1.98 -16.56
N LYS A 82 15.83 1.91 -15.42
CA LYS A 82 17.26 1.57 -15.33
C LYS A 82 17.62 0.26 -16.03
N SER A 83 16.75 -0.74 -15.94
CA SER A 83 16.86 -2.02 -16.64
C SER A 83 16.84 -1.91 -18.17
N GLY A 84 16.37 -0.78 -18.69
CA GLY A 84 16.31 -0.47 -20.12
C GLY A 84 14.93 -0.64 -20.75
N SER A 85 13.98 -1.25 -20.05
CA SER A 85 12.59 -1.38 -20.51
C SER A 85 11.82 -0.06 -20.39
N TYR A 86 10.58 -0.05 -20.90
CA TYR A 86 9.71 1.12 -20.88
C TYR A 86 8.41 0.82 -20.17
N ILE A 87 7.98 1.75 -19.31
CA ILE A 87 6.67 1.74 -18.67
C ILE A 87 5.82 2.90 -19.18
N THR A 88 4.50 2.76 -19.12
CA THR A 88 3.58 3.84 -19.49
C THR A 88 3.05 4.52 -18.23
N VAL A 89 3.15 5.84 -18.16
CA VAL A 89 2.69 6.62 -17.01
C VAL A 89 1.96 7.89 -17.45
N PRO A 90 1.14 8.52 -16.60
CA PRO A 90 0.63 9.86 -16.86
C PRO A 90 1.78 10.87 -17.11
N GLN A 91 1.50 11.93 -17.86
CA GLN A 91 2.46 13.00 -18.12
C GLN A 91 2.92 13.65 -16.80
N ASN A 92 4.14 14.18 -16.80
CA ASN A 92 4.83 14.81 -15.66
C ASN A 92 5.35 13.82 -14.61
N PHE A 93 5.38 12.52 -14.91
CA PHE A 93 6.12 11.57 -14.11
C PHE A 93 7.57 11.41 -14.58
N VAL A 94 8.49 11.31 -13.63
CA VAL A 94 9.89 10.93 -13.84
C VAL A 94 10.29 9.84 -12.85
N LEU A 95 11.37 9.13 -13.17
CA LEU A 95 11.98 8.16 -12.24
C LEU A 95 12.96 8.87 -11.31
N LYS A 96 12.98 8.42 -10.07
CA LYS A 96 13.94 8.82 -9.04
C LYS A 96 14.54 7.58 -8.39
N ASP A 97 15.80 7.69 -8.02
CA ASP A 97 16.51 6.62 -7.32
C ASP A 97 15.99 6.52 -5.88
N TYR A 98 15.47 5.34 -5.53
CA TYR A 98 15.25 4.97 -4.13
C TYR A 98 16.54 4.42 -3.52
N ASP A 99 17.21 3.54 -4.28
CA ASP A 99 18.54 3.02 -4.01
C ASP A 99 19.27 2.71 -5.32
N ASN A 100 20.42 2.04 -5.26
CA ASN A 100 21.25 1.75 -6.44
C ASN A 100 20.48 1.03 -7.56
N ASN A 101 19.55 0.15 -7.19
CA ASN A 101 18.91 -0.79 -8.10
C ASN A 101 17.40 -0.53 -8.27
N THR A 102 16.81 0.31 -7.42
CA THR A 102 15.38 0.53 -7.36
C THR A 102 15.02 1.97 -7.67
N GLU A 103 14.03 2.14 -8.53
CA GLU A 103 13.48 3.44 -8.88
C GLU A 103 12.05 3.59 -8.36
N TYR A 104 11.62 4.83 -8.16
CA TYR A 104 10.24 5.19 -7.85
C TYR A 104 9.73 6.34 -8.71
N LEU A 105 8.41 6.51 -8.74
CA LEU A 105 7.74 7.55 -9.52
C LEU A 105 7.67 8.88 -8.75
N LEU A 106 8.12 9.96 -9.37
CA LEU A 106 7.92 11.33 -8.91
C LEU A 106 7.01 12.07 -9.90
N ASP A 107 5.86 12.57 -9.41
CA ASP A 107 5.03 13.53 -10.14
C ASP A 107 5.66 14.93 -10.02
N THR A 108 6.28 15.42 -11.09
CA THR A 108 6.96 16.72 -11.11
C THR A 108 5.99 17.90 -11.14
N GLN A 109 4.72 17.70 -11.51
CA GLN A 109 3.72 18.78 -11.51
C GLN A 109 3.30 19.16 -10.10
N LYS A 110 3.18 18.17 -9.21
CA LYS A 110 2.82 18.36 -7.79
C LYS A 110 4.01 18.21 -6.84
N ASN A 111 5.16 17.79 -7.36
CA ASN A 111 6.36 17.44 -6.62
C ASN A 111 6.11 16.32 -5.58
N ILE A 112 5.29 15.32 -5.94
CA ILE A 112 4.87 14.21 -5.05
C ILE A 112 5.54 12.90 -5.48
N GLY A 113 6.28 12.26 -4.57
CA GLY A 113 6.77 10.91 -4.78
C GLY A 113 5.71 9.85 -4.44
N LEU A 114 5.56 8.86 -5.31
CA LEU A 114 4.65 7.72 -5.14
C LEU A 114 5.44 6.49 -4.70
N ASN A 115 4.89 5.72 -3.76
CA ASN A 115 5.56 4.54 -3.21
C ASN A 115 5.38 3.30 -4.11
N ILE A 116 5.70 3.46 -5.40
CA ILE A 116 5.74 2.37 -6.37
C ILE A 116 7.21 2.13 -6.70
N ARG A 117 7.72 0.94 -6.35
CA ARG A 117 9.10 0.51 -6.67
C ARG A 117 9.12 -0.29 -7.96
N PHE A 118 10.11 -0.01 -8.81
CA PHE A 118 10.42 -0.84 -9.97
C PHE A 118 11.62 -1.73 -9.67
N LEU A 119 11.42 -3.02 -9.86
CA LEU A 119 12.35 -4.08 -9.49
C LEU A 119 12.79 -4.81 -10.75
N ASP A 120 14.06 -5.18 -10.81
CA ASP A 120 14.60 -6.04 -11.84
C ASP A 120 15.36 -7.21 -11.20
N LYS A 121 14.84 -8.42 -11.40
CA LYS A 121 15.41 -9.67 -10.89
C LYS A 121 16.87 -9.88 -11.31
N ASN A 122 17.28 -9.34 -12.46
CA ASN A 122 18.65 -9.49 -12.94
C ASN A 122 19.64 -8.57 -12.23
N ASN A 123 19.15 -7.46 -11.69
CA ASN A 123 19.97 -6.42 -11.08
C ASN A 123 19.83 -6.39 -9.55
N ASP A 124 18.91 -7.16 -8.98
CA ASP A 124 18.68 -7.16 -7.54
C ASP A 124 18.61 -8.55 -6.88
N ASN A 125 19.66 -8.85 -6.11
CA ASN A 125 19.83 -10.11 -5.39
C ASN A 125 19.40 -10.02 -3.91
N ARG A 126 18.72 -8.94 -3.49
CA ARG A 126 18.27 -8.80 -2.10
C ARG A 126 17.13 -9.78 -1.80
N LYS A 127 17.16 -10.36 -0.60
CA LYS A 127 16.11 -11.27 -0.08
C LYS A 127 14.70 -10.68 -0.17
N GLU A 128 14.57 -9.37 0.02
CA GLU A 128 13.30 -8.66 -0.08
C GLU A 128 12.64 -8.82 -1.47
N PHE A 129 13.41 -8.86 -2.56
CA PHE A 129 12.84 -9.02 -3.90
C PHE A 129 12.44 -10.44 -4.21
N GLU A 130 13.21 -11.43 -3.75
CA GLU A 130 12.74 -12.81 -3.81
C GLU A 130 11.40 -12.96 -3.09
N THR A 131 11.20 -12.26 -1.96
CA THR A 131 9.92 -12.26 -1.25
C THR A 131 8.80 -11.75 -2.15
N TYR A 132 8.97 -10.59 -2.81
CA TYR A 132 7.93 -10.06 -3.72
C TYR A 132 7.67 -10.97 -4.92
N ILE A 133 8.70 -11.59 -5.49
CA ILE A 133 8.53 -12.53 -6.60
C ILE A 133 7.77 -13.77 -6.12
N LYS A 134 8.15 -14.37 -4.98
CA LYS A 134 7.44 -15.52 -4.40
C LYS A 134 6.00 -15.17 -3.99
N MET A 135 5.74 -13.93 -3.57
CA MET A 135 4.38 -13.43 -3.36
C MET A 135 3.59 -13.36 -4.68
N PHE A 136 4.20 -12.83 -5.74
CA PHE A 136 3.61 -12.79 -7.08
C PHE A 136 3.33 -14.18 -7.66
N ASP A 137 4.23 -15.15 -7.41
CA ASP A 137 4.08 -16.53 -7.87
C ASP A 137 3.13 -17.34 -6.96
N GLY A 138 3.03 -16.95 -5.68
CA GLY A 138 2.06 -17.51 -4.71
C GLY A 138 2.63 -18.70 -3.96
N THR A 139 3.95 -18.77 -3.96
CA THR A 139 4.76 -19.80 -3.31
C THR A 139 5.22 -19.36 -1.92
N ASN A 140 4.97 -18.10 -1.55
CA ASN A 140 5.23 -17.62 -0.19
C ASN A 140 4.02 -17.85 0.73
N ASN A 141 4.17 -18.79 1.67
CA ASN A 141 3.15 -19.17 2.64
C ASN A 141 2.90 -18.13 3.74
N GLU A 142 3.75 -17.13 3.91
CA GLU A 142 3.55 -16.04 4.88
C GLU A 142 2.47 -15.04 4.42
N TYR A 143 2.14 -15.07 3.13
CA TYR A 143 1.18 -14.15 2.53
C TYR A 143 -0.09 -14.88 2.07
N LYS A 144 -1.23 -14.20 2.17
CA LYS A 144 -2.52 -14.66 1.65
C LYS A 144 -2.85 -13.86 0.39
N THR A 145 -3.02 -14.54 -0.74
CA THR A 145 -3.57 -13.92 -1.96
C THR A 145 -5.02 -13.54 -1.72
N ILE A 146 -5.36 -12.29 -2.01
CA ILE A 146 -6.73 -11.78 -1.91
C ILE A 146 -7.31 -11.34 -3.26
N TYR A 147 -6.45 -11.17 -4.27
CA TYR A 147 -6.85 -10.87 -5.64
C TYR A 147 -5.76 -11.28 -6.62
N GLN A 148 -6.15 -11.75 -7.80
CA GLN A 148 -5.24 -12.10 -8.88
C GLN A 148 -5.87 -11.84 -10.25
N GLN A 149 -5.07 -11.24 -11.12
CA GLN A 149 -5.21 -11.20 -12.58
C GLN A 149 -3.92 -11.70 -13.22
N SER A 150 -3.89 -11.85 -14.55
CA SER A 150 -2.77 -12.45 -15.28
C SER A 150 -1.39 -11.85 -14.94
N ASN A 151 -1.31 -10.53 -14.75
CA ASN A 151 -0.07 -9.82 -14.44
C ASN A 151 -0.11 -9.01 -13.14
N ILE A 152 -1.19 -9.08 -12.37
CA ILE A 152 -1.34 -8.34 -11.10
C ILE A 152 -1.74 -9.31 -10.00
N ARG A 153 -1.06 -9.22 -8.86
CA ARG A 153 -1.43 -9.95 -7.66
C ARG A 153 -1.49 -9.01 -6.46
N LYS A 154 -2.55 -9.18 -5.65
CA LYS A 154 -2.66 -8.58 -4.33
C LYS A 154 -2.50 -9.65 -3.26
N ALA A 155 -1.57 -9.42 -2.35
CA ALA A 155 -1.27 -10.34 -1.25
C ALA A 155 -1.27 -9.58 0.07
N VAL A 156 -1.67 -10.23 1.15
CA VAL A 156 -1.68 -9.68 2.51
C VAL A 156 -0.78 -10.50 3.39
N ASP A 157 0.12 -9.84 4.11
CA ASP A 157 0.94 -10.44 5.16
C ASP A 157 0.02 -11.00 6.25
N LYS A 158 0.11 -12.30 6.54
CA LYS A 158 -0.79 -12.97 7.49
C LYS A 158 -0.59 -12.49 8.94
N GLU A 159 0.61 -12.03 9.29
CA GLU A 159 0.93 -11.59 10.64
C GLU A 159 0.69 -10.10 10.81
N LEU A 160 1.23 -9.28 9.90
CA LEU A 160 1.19 -7.82 10.01
C LEU A 160 -0.11 -7.22 9.47
N GLY A 161 -0.82 -7.96 8.60
CA GLY A 161 -2.01 -7.48 7.89
C GLY A 161 -1.69 -6.39 6.86
N ILE A 162 -0.43 -6.25 6.44
CA ILE A 162 -0.01 -5.29 5.41
C ILE A 162 -0.34 -5.89 4.03
N ALA A 163 -1.01 -5.11 3.19
CA ALA A 163 -1.33 -5.53 1.84
C ALA A 163 -0.29 -5.02 0.84
N TYR A 164 -0.09 -5.76 -0.23
CA TYR A 164 0.83 -5.43 -1.32
C TYR A 164 0.12 -5.64 -2.64
N ILE A 165 0.36 -4.75 -3.61
CA ILE A 165 0.08 -5.03 -5.02
C ILE A 165 1.40 -5.20 -5.74
N ILE A 166 1.52 -6.31 -6.46
CA ILE A 166 2.67 -6.64 -7.29
C ILE A 166 2.16 -6.78 -8.72
N LYS A 167 2.77 -6.04 -9.66
CA LYS A 167 2.51 -6.17 -11.08
C LYS A 167 3.75 -6.69 -11.79
N LYS A 168 3.60 -7.78 -12.54
CA LYS A 168 4.63 -8.27 -13.46
C LYS A 168 4.62 -7.40 -14.71
N LEU A 169 5.74 -6.74 -15.00
CA LEU A 169 5.94 -5.89 -16.18
C LEU A 169 6.56 -6.70 -17.32
N SER A 170 7.50 -7.58 -16.98
CA SER A 170 8.15 -8.53 -17.89
C SER A 170 8.57 -9.78 -17.11
N GLU A 171 9.30 -10.71 -17.74
CA GLU A 171 9.79 -11.91 -17.08
C GLU A 171 10.73 -11.64 -15.90
N THR A 172 11.43 -10.50 -15.91
CA THR A 172 12.38 -10.15 -14.85
C THR A 172 11.99 -8.89 -14.09
N GLU A 173 11.00 -8.14 -14.57
CA GLU A 173 10.67 -6.83 -14.02
C GLU A 173 9.30 -6.79 -13.36
N TYR A 174 9.25 -6.15 -12.20
CA TYR A 174 8.06 -6.06 -11.37
C TYR A 174 7.89 -4.64 -10.84
N ALA A 175 6.65 -4.17 -10.75
CA ALA A 175 6.28 -3.01 -9.97
C ALA A 175 5.63 -3.46 -8.66
N VAL A 176 5.98 -2.81 -7.55
CA VAL A 176 5.47 -3.18 -6.22
C VAL A 176 5.06 -1.93 -5.46
N VAL A 177 3.92 -2.02 -4.79
CA VAL A 177 3.44 -1.00 -3.83
C VAL A 177 2.89 -1.68 -2.58
N ASP A 178 3.28 -1.14 -1.43
CA ASP A 178 2.75 -1.45 -0.11
C ASP A 178 1.51 -0.58 0.19
N PHE A 179 0.43 -1.22 0.64
CA PHE A 179 -0.82 -0.56 1.02
C PHE A 179 -0.82 -0.27 2.51
N TYR A 180 -1.22 0.94 2.85
CA TYR A 180 -1.45 1.35 4.22
C TYR A 180 -2.83 0.91 4.67
N LYS A 181 -2.95 0.54 5.96
CA LYS A 181 -4.25 0.24 6.60
C LYS A 181 -5.24 1.41 6.40
N GLU A 182 -4.73 2.65 6.36
CA GLU A 182 -5.43 3.87 5.93
C GLU A 182 -4.42 4.89 5.34
N PRO A 183 -4.81 5.81 4.43
CA PRO A 183 -6.15 6.13 3.95
C PRO A 183 -6.54 5.38 2.66
N PHE A 184 -7.80 4.92 2.60
CA PHE A 184 -8.42 4.23 1.46
C PHE A 184 -8.30 4.95 0.10
N PRO A 185 -8.37 6.30 0.02
CA PRO A 185 -8.25 6.98 -1.28
C PRO A 185 -6.84 6.96 -1.90
N ILE A 186 -5.78 6.91 -1.09
CA ILE A 186 -4.39 6.77 -1.59
C ILE A 186 -4.19 5.41 -2.25
N ASN A 187 -4.81 4.39 -1.66
CA ASN A 187 -4.84 3.03 -2.17
C ASN A 187 -5.50 2.95 -3.57
N GLU A 188 -6.53 3.75 -3.85
CA GLU A 188 -7.13 3.85 -5.19
C GLU A 188 -6.22 4.57 -6.21
N ILE A 189 -5.44 5.56 -5.78
CA ILE A 189 -4.41 6.18 -6.63
C ILE A 189 -3.36 5.14 -7.03
N HIS A 190 -2.84 4.37 -6.08
CA HIS A 190 -1.86 3.32 -6.37
C HIS A 190 -2.45 2.22 -7.24
N LYS A 191 -3.69 1.81 -6.98
CA LYS A 191 -4.39 0.84 -7.82
C LYS A 191 -4.49 1.32 -9.27
N TYR A 192 -4.95 2.56 -9.49
CA TYR A 192 -5.03 3.15 -10.82
C TYR A 192 -3.67 3.15 -11.52
N MET A 193 -2.62 3.61 -10.83
CA MET A 193 -1.26 3.64 -11.38
C MET A 193 -0.80 2.24 -11.75
N MET A 194 -0.88 1.28 -10.82
CA MET A 194 -0.47 -0.11 -11.04
C MET A 194 -1.21 -0.74 -12.23
N GLU A 195 -2.53 -0.59 -12.33
CA GLU A 195 -3.32 -1.13 -13.45
C GLU A 195 -2.90 -0.53 -14.81
N ASN A 196 -2.39 0.71 -14.82
CA ASN A 196 -2.08 1.46 -16.04
C ASN A 196 -0.59 1.55 -16.42
N LEU A 197 0.32 0.95 -15.63
CA LEU A 197 1.74 0.78 -15.98
C LEU A 197 1.95 -0.02 -17.28
#